data_AF-A0A2W5VLS4-F1
#
_entry.id   AF-A0A2W5VLS4-F1
#
_cell.length_a   1.000
_cell.length_b   1.000
_cell.length_c   1.000
_cell.angle_alpha   90.00
_cell.angle_beta   90.00
_cell.angle_gamma   90.00
#
_symmetry.space_group_name_H-M   'P 1'
#
loop_
_entity.id
_entity.type
_entity.pdbx_description
1 polymer ?
#
loop_
_entity_poly.entity_id
_entity_poly.type
_entity_poly.pdbx_seq_one_letter_code
_entity_poly.pdbx_strand_id
1 'polypeptide(L)'
;MPVSINDRKLSSLYTSYERAAKPLGKEQALEILSHLGDSARWGQVKLADQLKKPGMTTEQQIALAKDGITANEKKDLETILDKGQVPLEAGARAFLEQVLGRTPVQPQPAAITANGISVNANQANGLSGTTKAGASIEAINISTAPGGRLHMDDTMVIGKADANGKFDLAKLTGEQQMREGDLIRMRARYADGTTSDWVTVKASGIEAKDSRNAVVALFRIGMADAGNGKVDVTNINASRQVSEPGAKLQFTNNRTGEKTQVTVTAEGGFPAGFKLNGKAGDSFAISASDGVNNTAFTETVGNVTVPGGTPSNVDLVPDPALHKDELDSAGKPKFNTVRFTGPLFIDGPKADDVRQGQIGDCYFPAALAAIARANPEAITNMVKDNGDGTYTVTFKQKDWATGRSKDVPVKVDGDLYARSYGGALYGHSSNSSDPKKMELWFPLVEKAYAQWKGSYNTIGNGGHVSDVFEDVLGVDASYQSLGYGSPDKAWNQIVANVDAGKAVGAGTYGEDREALYTNSGVYANHAYSILGYEKSGTDRFVILRNPWGESEPAGNGPNDGVFKLKLEDFTKLYQSLYYQN
;
A
#
# COMPACT_ATOMS: atom_id res chain seq x y z
N MET A 1 46.97 -21.24 -11.69
CA MET A 1 47.71 -22.36 -12.30
C MET A 1 46.99 -22.74 -13.58
N PRO A 2 47.69 -23.09 -14.67
CA PRO A 2 47.03 -23.48 -15.92
C PRO A 2 46.07 -24.63 -15.65
N VAL A 3 44.91 -24.60 -16.31
CA VAL A 3 43.93 -25.67 -16.16
C VAL A 3 44.49 -26.95 -16.77
N SER A 4 44.46 -28.05 -16.02
CA SER A 4 44.93 -29.35 -16.49
C SER A 4 43.90 -29.98 -17.42
N ILE A 5 44.12 -29.84 -18.73
CA ILE A 5 43.33 -30.42 -19.82
C ILE A 5 44.08 -31.62 -20.38
N ASN A 6 43.44 -32.78 -20.51
CA ASN A 6 44.09 -34.01 -20.95
C ASN A 6 44.28 -34.05 -22.48
N ASP A 7 43.32 -33.53 -23.24
CA ASP A 7 43.45 -33.39 -24.68
C ASP A 7 44.52 -32.34 -25.04
N ARG A 8 45.56 -32.76 -25.77
CA ARG A 8 46.71 -31.91 -26.10
C ARG A 8 46.35 -30.78 -27.06
N LYS A 9 45.43 -31.01 -27.99
CA LYS A 9 45.03 -29.99 -28.97
C LYS A 9 44.17 -28.94 -28.29
N LEU A 10 43.22 -29.36 -27.47
CA LEU A 10 42.37 -28.49 -26.67
C LEU A 10 43.17 -27.70 -25.64
N SER A 11 44.15 -28.34 -24.98
CA SER A 11 45.06 -27.69 -24.04
C SER A 11 45.85 -26.56 -24.72
N SER A 12 46.38 -26.81 -25.93
CA SER A 12 47.09 -25.81 -26.73
C SER A 12 46.17 -24.64 -27.12
N LEU A 13 44.96 -24.94 -27.61
CA LEU A 13 43.96 -23.93 -27.97
C LEU A 13 43.58 -23.06 -26.75
N TYR A 14 43.25 -23.70 -25.63
CA TYR A 14 42.82 -22.99 -24.44
C TYR A 14 43.94 -22.12 -23.85
N THR A 15 45.19 -22.59 -23.88
CA THR A 15 46.37 -21.80 -23.51
C THR A 15 46.52 -20.55 -24.38
N SER A 16 46.15 -20.63 -25.67
CA SER A 16 46.18 -19.46 -26.56
C SER A 16 45.13 -18.41 -26.16
N TYR A 17 43.96 -18.85 -25.69
CA TYR A 17 42.92 -17.97 -25.17
C TYR A 17 43.29 -17.35 -23.83
N GLU A 18 43.93 -18.11 -22.94
CA GLU A 18 44.48 -17.58 -21.68
C GLU A 18 45.48 -16.45 -21.93
N ARG A 19 46.34 -16.57 -22.96
CA ARG A 19 47.27 -15.51 -23.35
C ARG A 19 46.60 -14.30 -23.98
N ALA A 20 45.51 -14.50 -24.73
CA ALA A 20 44.79 -13.42 -25.38
C ALA A 20 43.98 -12.56 -24.39
N ALA A 21 43.61 -13.10 -23.23
CA ALA A 21 42.90 -12.42 -22.14
C ALA A 21 41.61 -11.69 -22.57
N LYS A 22 40.91 -12.21 -23.59
CA LYS A 22 39.63 -11.70 -24.08
C LYS A 22 38.50 -12.67 -23.73
N PRO A 23 37.26 -12.19 -23.49
CA PRO A 23 36.11 -13.05 -23.35
C PRO A 23 35.89 -13.93 -24.59
N LEU A 24 35.52 -15.19 -24.38
CA LEU A 24 35.22 -16.13 -25.44
C LEU A 24 33.73 -16.06 -25.82
N GLY A 25 33.47 -15.73 -27.09
CA GLY A 25 32.14 -15.70 -27.66
C GLY A 25 31.73 -17.02 -28.31
N LYS A 26 30.59 -17.01 -29.02
CA LYS A 26 30.01 -18.21 -29.65
C LYS A 26 30.96 -18.86 -30.67
N GLU A 27 31.75 -18.08 -31.40
CA GLU A 27 32.70 -18.62 -32.38
C GLU A 27 33.83 -19.41 -31.73
N GLN A 28 34.38 -18.90 -30.63
CA GLN A 28 35.41 -19.59 -29.85
C GLN A 28 34.84 -20.83 -29.16
N ALA A 29 33.58 -20.80 -28.73
CA ALA A 29 32.90 -21.98 -28.20
C ALA A 29 32.75 -23.08 -29.27
N LEU A 30 32.40 -22.73 -30.51
CA LEU A 30 32.35 -23.69 -31.63
C LEU A 30 33.75 -24.24 -31.98
N GLU A 31 34.79 -23.43 -31.84
CA GLU A 31 36.18 -23.87 -32.02
C GLU A 31 36.65 -24.82 -30.91
N ILE A 32 36.27 -24.56 -29.66
CA ILE A 32 36.48 -25.49 -28.53
C ILE A 32 35.80 -26.84 -28.83
N LEU A 33 34.55 -26.83 -29.28
CA LEU A 33 33.82 -28.06 -29.60
C LEU A 33 34.42 -28.82 -30.79
N SER A 34 34.98 -28.14 -31.79
CA SER A 34 35.61 -28.83 -32.93
C SER A 34 36.87 -29.61 -32.55
N HIS A 35 37.49 -29.28 -31.41
CA HIS A 35 38.64 -29.98 -30.83
C HIS A 35 38.26 -31.09 -29.85
N LEU A 36 36.98 -31.19 -29.47
CA LEU A 36 36.44 -32.17 -28.51
C LEU A 36 35.64 -33.29 -29.19
N GLY A 37 35.49 -33.26 -30.52
CA GLY A 37 34.64 -34.18 -31.26
C GLY A 37 35.35 -34.95 -32.36
N ASP A 38 36.69 -35.03 -32.30
CA ASP A 38 37.51 -35.64 -33.36
C ASP A 38 37.42 -37.18 -33.40
N SER A 39 36.79 -37.77 -32.37
CA SER A 39 36.56 -39.21 -32.24
C SER A 39 35.31 -39.72 -33.00
N ALA A 40 34.37 -38.86 -33.37
CA ALA A 40 33.20 -39.26 -34.15
C ALA A 40 33.38 -38.99 -35.63
N ARG A 41 33.77 -40.01 -36.41
CA ARG A 41 33.67 -40.13 -37.89
C ARG A 41 34.20 -38.96 -38.75
N TRP A 42 34.61 -37.84 -38.18
CA TRP A 42 34.91 -36.56 -38.80
C TRP A 42 36.18 -36.02 -38.13
N GLY A 43 37.22 -35.73 -38.92
CA GLY A 43 38.39 -35.01 -38.38
C GLY A 43 38.02 -33.58 -37.99
N GLN A 44 38.78 -32.99 -37.06
CA GLN A 44 38.61 -31.62 -36.52
C GLN A 44 38.13 -30.58 -37.56
N VAL A 45 38.79 -30.51 -38.72
CA VAL A 45 38.46 -29.56 -39.80
C VAL A 45 37.04 -29.78 -40.32
N LYS A 46 36.66 -31.04 -40.57
CA LYS A 46 35.31 -31.36 -41.05
C LYS A 46 34.24 -31.10 -40.00
N LEU A 47 34.53 -31.35 -38.71
CA LEU A 47 33.58 -31.05 -37.64
C LEU A 47 33.39 -29.54 -37.48
N ALA A 48 34.47 -28.75 -37.58
CA ALA A 48 34.39 -27.29 -37.59
C ALA A 48 33.53 -26.77 -38.75
N ASP A 49 33.70 -27.33 -39.96
CA ASP A 49 32.91 -26.97 -41.15
C ASP A 49 31.43 -27.31 -40.97
N GLN A 50 31.11 -28.46 -40.36
CA GLN A 50 29.73 -28.83 -40.06
C GLN A 50 29.11 -27.90 -39.00
N LEU A 51 29.80 -27.67 -37.89
CA LEU A 51 29.34 -26.79 -36.80
C LEU A 51 29.12 -25.35 -37.26
N LYS A 52 29.87 -24.88 -38.28
CA LYS A 52 29.77 -23.53 -38.84
C LYS A 52 28.93 -23.47 -40.13
N LYS A 53 28.26 -24.55 -40.52
CA LYS A 53 27.47 -24.61 -41.76
C LYS A 53 26.32 -23.57 -41.72
N PRO A 54 26.16 -22.75 -42.78
CA PRO A 54 25.05 -21.80 -42.85
C PRO A 54 23.69 -22.49 -42.67
N GLY A 55 22.85 -21.95 -41.79
CA GLY A 55 21.50 -22.48 -41.52
C GLY A 55 21.42 -23.58 -40.45
N MET A 56 22.53 -23.98 -39.82
CA MET A 56 22.51 -24.94 -38.70
C MET A 56 21.93 -24.28 -37.43
N THR A 57 20.93 -24.91 -36.80
CA THR A 57 20.36 -24.40 -35.54
C THR A 57 21.25 -24.70 -34.34
N THR A 58 21.03 -24.00 -33.23
CA THR A 58 21.79 -24.24 -32.00
C THR A 58 21.52 -25.64 -31.43
N GLU A 59 20.28 -26.16 -31.51
CA GLU A 59 20.02 -27.55 -31.08
C GLU A 59 20.74 -28.57 -31.95
N GLN A 60 20.83 -28.32 -33.26
CA GLN A 60 21.57 -29.19 -34.19
C GLN A 60 23.07 -29.16 -33.89
N GLN A 61 23.64 -27.99 -33.60
CA GLN A 61 25.04 -27.86 -33.18
C GLN A 61 25.32 -28.63 -31.90
N ILE A 62 24.41 -28.55 -30.91
CA ILE A 62 24.53 -29.27 -29.64
C ILE A 62 24.41 -30.78 -29.85
N ALA A 63 23.46 -31.23 -30.65
CA ALA A 63 23.27 -32.64 -30.94
C ALA A 63 24.51 -33.24 -31.63
N LEU A 64 25.07 -32.52 -32.61
CA LEU A 64 26.29 -32.95 -33.31
C LEU A 64 27.50 -32.98 -32.36
N ALA A 65 27.64 -31.98 -31.50
CA ALA A 65 28.73 -31.94 -30.51
C ALA A 65 28.58 -33.04 -29.44
N LYS A 66 27.35 -33.36 -29.02
CA LYS A 66 27.06 -34.44 -28.06
C LYS A 66 27.35 -35.83 -28.62
N ASP A 67 27.04 -36.06 -29.88
CA ASP A 67 27.32 -37.34 -30.56
C ASP A 67 28.83 -37.57 -30.72
N GLY A 68 29.61 -36.48 -30.76
CA GLY A 68 31.04 -36.51 -31.05
C GLY A 68 32.02 -36.63 -29.89
N ILE A 69 31.57 -36.33 -28.67
CA ILE A 69 32.45 -36.13 -27.52
C ILE A 69 32.68 -37.42 -26.72
N THR A 70 33.93 -37.77 -26.44
CA THR A 70 34.27 -38.87 -25.52
C THR A 70 34.09 -38.47 -24.06
N ALA A 71 34.07 -39.46 -23.16
CA ALA A 71 34.01 -39.21 -21.72
C ALA A 71 35.20 -38.37 -21.19
N ASN A 72 36.38 -38.51 -21.79
CA ASN A 72 37.56 -37.73 -21.40
C ASN A 72 37.48 -36.28 -21.89
N GLU A 73 37.05 -36.08 -23.13
CA GLU A 73 36.80 -34.75 -23.70
C GLU A 73 35.68 -34.03 -22.96
N LYS A 74 34.63 -34.76 -22.54
CA LYS A 74 33.59 -34.23 -21.67
C LYS A 74 34.18 -33.68 -20.37
N LYS A 75 35.07 -34.43 -19.73
CA LYS A 75 35.74 -34.03 -18.48
C LYS A 75 36.67 -32.83 -18.67
N ASP A 76 37.32 -32.73 -19.82
CA ASP A 76 38.15 -31.58 -20.16
C ASP A 76 37.30 -30.31 -20.36
N LEU A 77 36.14 -30.42 -21.03
CA LEU A 77 35.19 -29.32 -21.19
C LEU A 77 34.57 -28.90 -19.84
N GLU A 78 34.24 -29.85 -18.97
CA GLU A 78 33.84 -29.57 -17.58
C GLU A 78 34.92 -28.78 -16.83
N THR A 79 36.19 -29.18 -16.99
CA THR A 79 37.32 -28.52 -16.34
C THR A 79 37.50 -27.08 -16.87
N ILE A 80 37.31 -26.84 -18.16
CA ILE A 80 37.30 -25.49 -18.75
C ILE A 80 36.16 -24.63 -18.16
N LEU A 81 34.96 -25.17 -18.02
CA LEU A 81 33.81 -24.41 -17.52
C LEU A 81 33.86 -24.14 -16.01
N ASP A 82 34.42 -25.08 -15.24
CA ASP A 82 34.41 -25.05 -13.78
C ASP A 82 35.67 -24.39 -13.19
N LYS A 83 36.81 -24.50 -13.88
CA LYS A 83 38.13 -24.06 -13.37
C LYS A 83 38.87 -23.13 -14.34
N GLY A 84 38.32 -22.90 -15.53
CA GLY A 84 38.85 -21.99 -16.54
C GLY A 84 39.05 -20.57 -16.03
N GLN A 85 40.17 -19.95 -16.41
CA GLN A 85 40.45 -18.55 -16.08
C GLN A 85 40.05 -17.58 -17.20
N VAL A 86 39.74 -18.08 -18.40
CA VAL A 86 39.30 -17.24 -19.52
C VAL A 86 37.81 -16.93 -19.36
N PRO A 87 37.40 -15.64 -19.31
CA PRO A 87 35.98 -15.28 -19.26
C PRO A 87 35.22 -15.81 -20.49
N LEU A 88 34.00 -16.28 -20.28
CA LEU A 88 33.09 -16.71 -21.35
C LEU A 88 31.91 -15.74 -21.42
N GLU A 89 31.52 -15.32 -22.62
CA GLU A 89 30.25 -14.62 -22.82
C GLU A 89 29.08 -15.54 -22.42
N ALA A 90 27.98 -14.95 -21.94
CA ALA A 90 26.85 -15.72 -21.42
C ALA A 90 26.27 -16.73 -22.43
N GLY A 91 26.17 -16.34 -23.70
CA GLY A 91 25.72 -17.23 -24.78
C GLY A 91 26.69 -18.37 -25.07
N ALA A 92 27.99 -18.13 -24.97
CA ALA A 92 29.03 -19.14 -25.16
C ALA A 92 29.04 -20.14 -24.00
N ARG A 93 28.94 -19.66 -22.76
CA ARG A 93 28.87 -20.52 -21.56
C ARG A 93 27.60 -21.37 -21.59
N ALA A 94 26.44 -20.78 -21.85
CA ALA A 94 25.17 -21.50 -21.93
C ALA A 94 25.21 -22.61 -22.99
N PHE A 95 25.80 -22.32 -24.16
CA PHE A 95 25.96 -23.28 -25.24
C PHE A 95 26.83 -24.49 -24.85
N LEU A 96 27.99 -24.26 -24.22
CA LEU A 96 28.88 -25.35 -23.77
C LEU A 96 28.27 -26.18 -22.63
N GLU A 97 27.56 -25.55 -21.68
CA GLU A 97 26.83 -26.25 -20.60
C GLU A 97 25.73 -27.17 -21.18
N GLN A 98 25.02 -26.73 -22.23
CA GLN A 98 24.02 -27.56 -22.92
C GLN A 98 24.64 -28.78 -23.60
N VAL A 99 25.85 -28.68 -24.16
CA VAL A 99 26.61 -29.83 -24.72
C VAL A 99 26.93 -30.86 -23.63
N LEU A 100 27.28 -30.42 -22.42
CA LEU A 100 27.50 -31.31 -21.28
C LEU A 100 26.22 -31.95 -20.70
N GLY A 101 25.06 -31.43 -21.09
CA GLY A 101 23.77 -31.80 -20.51
C GLY A 101 23.51 -31.17 -19.14
N ARG A 102 24.26 -30.12 -18.78
CA ARG A 102 24.04 -29.33 -17.57
C ARG A 102 22.95 -28.27 -17.84
N THR A 103 22.13 -27.97 -16.84
CA THR A 103 21.15 -26.88 -16.95
C THR A 103 21.91 -25.56 -17.03
N PRO A 104 21.74 -24.74 -18.09
CA PRO A 104 22.43 -23.47 -18.20
C PRO A 104 22.05 -22.58 -17.02
N VAL A 105 23.03 -21.98 -16.36
CA VAL A 105 22.78 -20.77 -15.56
C VAL A 105 22.26 -19.73 -16.55
N GLN A 106 20.96 -19.44 -16.54
CA GLN A 106 20.39 -18.40 -17.38
C GLN A 106 21.17 -17.10 -17.13
N PRO A 107 21.56 -16.33 -18.17
CA PRO A 107 22.02 -14.97 -17.96
C PRO A 107 20.94 -14.25 -17.16
N GLN A 108 21.27 -13.96 -15.90
CA GLN A 108 20.38 -13.24 -15.01
C GLN A 108 20.16 -11.85 -15.65
N PRO A 109 18.92 -11.38 -15.78
CA PRO A 109 18.70 -10.06 -16.33
C PRO A 109 19.50 -9.03 -15.52
N ALA A 110 20.01 -8.00 -16.19
CA ALA A 110 20.92 -7.03 -15.60
C ALA A 110 20.33 -6.46 -14.29
N ALA A 111 21.17 -6.35 -13.26
CA ALA A 111 20.73 -5.78 -11.99
C ALA A 111 20.18 -4.36 -12.19
N ILE A 112 19.10 -4.06 -11.49
CA ILE A 112 18.46 -2.75 -11.51
C ILE A 112 19.13 -1.92 -10.42
N THR A 113 19.83 -0.86 -10.83
CA THR A 113 20.69 -0.07 -9.94
C THR A 113 20.19 1.35 -9.74
N ALA A 114 20.24 1.84 -8.51
CA ALA A 114 20.14 3.25 -8.14
C ALA A 114 21.33 3.62 -7.23
N ASN A 115 21.53 4.90 -6.91
CA ASN A 115 22.65 5.27 -6.04
C ASN A 115 22.49 4.61 -4.67
N GLY A 116 23.47 3.77 -4.29
CA GLY A 116 23.50 3.10 -2.99
C GLY A 116 22.73 1.77 -2.91
N ILE A 117 22.07 1.32 -3.97
CA ILE A 117 21.40 0.01 -3.99
C ILE A 117 21.40 -0.62 -5.39
N SER A 118 21.66 -1.92 -5.45
CA SER A 118 21.55 -2.73 -6.67
C SER A 118 20.66 -3.93 -6.38
N VAL A 119 19.69 -4.21 -7.24
CA VAL A 119 18.69 -5.27 -7.06
C VAL A 119 18.77 -6.23 -8.23
N ASN A 120 18.85 -7.52 -7.94
CA ASN A 120 18.83 -8.56 -8.94
C ASN A 120 17.46 -8.61 -9.64
N ALA A 121 17.47 -8.84 -10.95
CA ALA A 121 16.26 -8.78 -11.76
C ALA A 121 15.33 -10.00 -11.65
N ASN A 122 15.77 -11.11 -11.07
CA ASN A 122 14.93 -12.29 -10.80
C ASN A 122 14.52 -12.32 -9.32
N GLN A 123 13.21 -12.42 -9.05
CA GLN A 123 12.64 -12.41 -7.70
C GLN A 123 12.01 -13.75 -7.29
N ALA A 124 12.26 -14.84 -8.02
CA ALA A 124 11.72 -16.18 -7.73
C ALA A 124 11.88 -16.63 -6.28
N ASN A 125 13.02 -16.28 -5.67
CA ASN A 125 13.34 -16.64 -4.29
C ASN A 125 13.17 -15.47 -3.31
N GLY A 126 12.59 -14.36 -3.75
CA GLY A 126 12.54 -13.09 -3.02
C GLY A 126 13.52 -12.06 -3.60
N LEU A 127 13.55 -10.89 -2.98
CA LEU A 127 14.38 -9.77 -3.38
C LEU A 127 15.82 -10.01 -2.91
N SER A 128 16.76 -9.83 -3.83
CA SER A 128 18.19 -10.00 -3.57
C SER A 128 18.99 -8.92 -4.29
N GLY A 129 20.17 -8.62 -3.77
CA GLY A 129 20.99 -7.54 -4.31
C GLY A 129 22.14 -7.13 -3.39
N THR A 130 22.67 -5.94 -3.63
CA THR A 130 23.77 -5.36 -2.86
C THR A 130 23.52 -3.92 -2.44
N THR A 131 24.03 -3.56 -1.27
CA THR A 131 24.05 -2.20 -0.71
C THR A 131 25.16 -2.12 0.37
N LYS A 132 25.20 -1.05 1.17
CA LYS A 132 26.15 -0.91 2.28
C LYS A 132 25.93 -2.01 3.33
N ALA A 133 27.02 -2.56 3.87
CA ALA A 133 26.96 -3.58 4.91
C ALA A 133 26.10 -3.13 6.11
N GLY A 134 25.22 -4.03 6.57
CA GLY A 134 24.33 -3.77 7.70
C GLY A 134 23.17 -2.81 7.43
N ALA A 135 22.96 -2.34 6.19
CA ALA A 135 21.79 -1.53 5.84
C ALA A 135 20.49 -2.35 5.93
N SER A 136 19.42 -1.72 6.38
CA SER A 136 18.08 -2.32 6.33
C SER A 136 17.48 -2.11 4.95
N ILE A 137 16.79 -3.11 4.42
CA ILE A 137 16.11 -3.03 3.12
C ILE A 137 14.64 -2.73 3.37
N GLU A 138 14.20 -1.58 2.87
CA GLU A 138 12.84 -1.08 2.98
C GLU A 138 12.13 -1.23 1.64
N ALA A 139 10.93 -1.80 1.61
CA ALA A 139 10.17 -1.99 0.37
C ALA A 139 8.67 -1.85 0.57
N ILE A 140 7.96 -1.58 -0.52
CA ILE A 140 6.49 -1.57 -0.62
C ILE A 140 6.07 -2.13 -1.98
N ASN A 141 4.94 -2.85 -2.01
CA ASN A 141 4.30 -3.28 -3.24
C ASN A 141 3.37 -2.17 -3.74
N ILE A 142 3.83 -1.39 -4.72
CA ILE A 142 3.05 -0.27 -5.25
C ILE A 142 1.94 -0.73 -6.21
N SER A 143 1.88 -2.01 -6.57
CA SER A 143 0.76 -2.61 -7.31
C SER A 143 -0.46 -2.87 -6.43
N THR A 144 -0.26 -3.20 -5.15
CA THR A 144 -1.37 -3.46 -4.21
C THR A 144 -1.66 -2.30 -3.27
N ALA A 145 -0.69 -1.41 -3.03
CA ALA A 145 -0.86 -0.24 -2.17
C ALA A 145 -2.07 0.68 -2.53
N PRO A 146 -2.54 0.82 -3.79
CA PRO A 146 -3.76 1.59 -4.06
C PRO A 146 -4.99 1.02 -3.34
N GLY A 147 -5.05 -0.30 -3.10
CA GLY A 147 -6.17 -0.97 -2.44
C GLY A 147 -6.34 -0.62 -0.95
N GLY A 148 -5.32 -0.08 -0.29
CA GLY A 148 -5.35 0.34 1.12
C GLY A 148 -4.96 1.80 1.30
N ARG A 149 -4.73 2.24 2.54
CA ARG A 149 -4.29 3.62 2.87
C ARG A 149 -2.79 3.90 2.70
N LEU A 150 -1.99 2.99 2.17
CA LEU A 150 -0.54 3.15 2.07
C LEU A 150 -0.11 4.23 1.05
N HIS A 151 0.86 5.06 1.44
CA HIS A 151 1.65 5.93 0.57
C HIS A 151 2.75 5.14 -0.16
N MET A 152 3.26 5.68 -1.27
CA MET A 152 4.42 5.07 -1.95
C MET A 152 5.70 5.05 -1.09
N ASP A 153 5.73 5.81 0.00
CA ASP A 153 6.85 5.89 0.94
C ASP A 153 6.60 5.08 2.23
N ASP A 154 5.42 4.46 2.39
CA ASP A 154 5.05 3.60 3.54
C ASP A 154 5.69 2.21 3.44
N THR A 155 7.02 2.19 3.34
CA THR A 155 7.80 0.96 3.22
C THR A 155 7.80 0.15 4.50
N MET A 156 8.04 -1.16 4.38
CA MET A 156 8.37 -2.05 5.48
C MET A 156 9.80 -2.59 5.37
N VAL A 157 10.43 -2.87 6.50
CA VAL A 157 11.73 -3.56 6.52
C VAL A 157 11.54 -5.03 6.14
N ILE A 158 12.10 -5.42 5.00
CA ILE A 158 11.97 -6.79 4.44
C ILE A 158 13.23 -7.64 4.62
N GLY A 159 14.32 -7.04 5.08
CA GLY A 159 15.59 -7.71 5.27
C GLY A 159 16.72 -6.77 5.66
N LYS A 160 17.92 -7.32 5.80
CA LYS A 160 19.13 -6.57 6.13
C LYS A 160 20.30 -7.09 5.29
N ALA A 161 21.16 -6.18 4.84
CA ALA A 161 22.39 -6.54 4.17
C ALA A 161 23.40 -7.14 5.17
N ASP A 162 24.10 -8.19 4.74
CA ASP A 162 25.13 -8.86 5.51
C ASP A 162 26.41 -8.02 5.62
N ALA A 163 27.46 -8.61 6.22
CA ALA A 163 28.76 -7.94 6.39
C ALA A 163 29.45 -7.59 5.05
N ASN A 164 29.07 -8.26 3.96
CA ASN A 164 29.59 -8.01 2.62
C ASN A 164 28.67 -7.07 1.81
N GLY A 165 27.60 -6.55 2.43
CA GLY A 165 26.63 -5.70 1.75
C GLY A 165 25.61 -6.46 0.91
N LYS A 166 25.53 -7.79 1.02
CA LYS A 166 24.59 -8.61 0.27
C LYS A 166 23.29 -8.78 1.05
N PHE A 167 22.14 -8.62 0.40
CA PHE A 167 20.86 -9.07 0.94
C PHE A 167 20.27 -10.13 0.01
N ASP A 168 19.77 -11.21 0.59
CA ASP A 168 19.16 -12.32 -0.13
C ASP A 168 17.82 -12.71 0.52
N LEU A 169 16.88 -13.18 -0.30
CA LEU A 169 15.60 -13.76 0.14
C LEU A 169 14.72 -12.79 0.96
N ALA A 170 14.88 -11.48 0.79
CA ALA A 170 14.03 -10.49 1.45
C ALA A 170 12.62 -10.53 0.81
N LYS A 171 11.56 -10.56 1.63
CA LYS A 171 10.19 -10.79 1.14
C LYS A 171 9.19 -9.84 1.78
N LEU A 172 8.31 -9.30 0.95
CA LEU A 172 7.04 -8.73 1.42
C LEU A 172 6.07 -9.87 1.76
N THR A 173 5.25 -9.66 2.77
CA THR A 173 4.30 -10.65 3.30
C THR A 173 2.91 -10.05 3.48
N GLY A 174 1.91 -10.88 3.77
CA GLY A 174 0.52 -10.43 3.95
C GLY A 174 -0.03 -9.76 2.70
N GLU A 175 -0.74 -8.64 2.87
CA GLU A 175 -1.34 -7.85 1.77
C GLU A 175 -0.31 -7.25 0.80
N GLN A 176 0.96 -7.22 1.19
CA GLN A 176 2.06 -6.69 0.38
C GLN A 176 2.83 -7.81 -0.34
N GLN A 177 2.42 -9.07 -0.21
CA GLN A 177 3.04 -10.19 -0.90
C GLN A 177 3.13 -9.95 -2.41
N MET A 178 4.35 -10.13 -2.94
CA MET A 178 4.67 -9.94 -4.36
C MET A 178 4.09 -11.08 -5.19
N ARG A 179 3.52 -10.74 -6.34
CA ARG A 179 3.14 -11.66 -7.42
C ARG A 179 3.84 -11.27 -8.73
N GLU A 180 3.83 -12.19 -9.69
CA GLU A 180 4.39 -11.94 -11.01
C GLU A 180 3.78 -10.68 -11.62
N GLY A 181 4.63 -9.76 -12.08
CA GLY A 181 4.21 -8.50 -12.68
C GLY A 181 4.12 -7.30 -11.72
N ASP A 182 4.08 -7.52 -10.41
CA ASP A 182 3.97 -6.43 -9.44
C ASP A 182 5.17 -5.47 -9.51
N LEU A 183 4.91 -4.19 -9.29
CA LEU A 183 5.91 -3.15 -9.11
C LEU A 183 6.25 -3.02 -7.63
N ILE A 184 7.53 -3.23 -7.31
CA ILE A 184 8.06 -3.15 -5.95
C ILE A 184 9.01 -1.98 -5.85
N ARG A 185 8.66 -1.00 -5.03
CA ARG A 185 9.51 0.17 -4.76
C ARG A 185 10.31 -0.08 -3.49
N MET A 186 11.60 0.19 -3.52
CA MET A 186 12.49 -0.10 -2.41
C MET A 186 13.70 0.84 -2.31
N ARG A 187 14.32 0.84 -1.14
CA ARG A 187 15.57 1.56 -0.83
C ARG A 187 16.32 0.88 0.32
N ALA A 188 17.58 1.23 0.50
CA ALA A 188 18.35 0.88 1.69
C ALA A 188 18.31 2.01 2.72
N ARG A 189 18.17 1.69 4.00
CA ARG A 189 18.37 2.62 5.13
C ARG A 189 19.64 2.26 5.90
N TYR A 190 20.49 3.25 6.10
CA TYR A 190 21.76 3.09 6.79
C TYR A 190 21.64 3.40 8.28
N ALA A 191 22.61 2.96 9.07
CA ALA A 191 22.61 3.11 10.53
C ALA A 191 22.62 4.57 11.01
N ASP A 192 23.09 5.50 10.16
CA ASP A 192 23.09 6.95 10.41
C ASP A 192 21.74 7.62 10.08
N GLY A 193 20.73 6.85 9.66
CA GLY A 193 19.40 7.33 9.31
C GLY A 193 19.24 7.76 7.85
N THR A 194 20.34 7.91 7.10
CA THR A 194 20.30 8.26 5.67
C THR A 194 19.85 7.08 4.80
N THR A 195 19.42 7.35 3.56
CA THR A 195 18.89 6.32 2.64
C THR A 195 19.61 6.31 1.30
N SER A 196 19.53 5.18 0.59
CA SER A 196 19.80 5.13 -0.85
C SER A 196 18.74 5.89 -1.64
N ASP A 197 18.99 6.06 -2.94
CA ASP A 197 17.93 6.44 -3.88
C ASP A 197 16.90 5.30 -3.99
N TRP A 198 15.69 5.67 -4.42
CA TRP A 198 14.63 4.72 -4.71
C TRP A 198 14.97 3.89 -5.96
N VAL A 199 14.63 2.61 -5.90
CA VAL A 199 14.59 1.72 -7.06
C VAL A 199 13.24 1.03 -7.12
N THR A 200 12.67 0.95 -8.32
CA THR A 200 11.43 0.20 -8.58
C THR A 200 11.77 -0.99 -9.46
N VAL A 201 11.39 -2.18 -9.02
CA VAL A 201 11.59 -3.43 -9.74
C VAL A 201 10.24 -4.02 -10.13
N LYS A 202 10.12 -4.52 -11.36
CA LYS A 202 8.98 -5.35 -11.77
C LYS A 202 9.28 -6.79 -11.39
N ALA A 203 8.46 -7.36 -10.51
CA ALA A 203 8.60 -8.72 -10.01
C ALA A 203 8.48 -9.72 -11.15
N SER A 204 9.45 -10.62 -11.25
CA SER A 204 9.51 -11.64 -12.29
C SER A 204 10.08 -12.97 -11.78
N GLY A 205 9.61 -14.06 -12.39
CA GLY A 205 10.03 -15.43 -12.05
C GLY A 205 9.36 -16.00 -10.79
N ILE A 206 8.31 -15.36 -10.28
CA ILE A 206 7.55 -15.80 -9.11
C ILE A 206 6.44 -16.78 -9.54
N GLU A 207 5.69 -16.43 -10.60
CA GLU A 207 4.59 -17.24 -11.13
C GLU A 207 4.76 -17.45 -12.64
N ALA A 208 4.08 -18.46 -13.21
CA ALA A 208 4.18 -18.76 -14.63
C ALA A 208 3.58 -17.68 -15.55
N LYS A 209 2.68 -16.85 -15.00
CA LYS A 209 2.07 -15.73 -15.69
C LYS A 209 1.68 -14.64 -14.70
N ASP A 210 1.77 -13.41 -15.15
CA ASP A 210 1.05 -12.30 -14.54
C ASP A 210 -0.46 -12.54 -14.73
N SER A 211 -1.22 -12.38 -13.65
CA SER A 211 -2.67 -12.63 -13.63
C SER A 211 -3.46 -11.62 -12.82
N ARG A 212 -2.80 -10.58 -12.30
CA ARG A 212 -3.43 -9.59 -11.44
C ARG A 212 -3.68 -8.34 -12.26
N ASN A 213 -4.94 -7.90 -12.35
CA ASN A 213 -5.23 -6.60 -12.94
C ASN A 213 -4.66 -5.47 -12.07
N ALA A 214 -4.34 -4.34 -12.70
CA ALA A 214 -4.03 -3.09 -12.00
C ALA A 214 -5.13 -2.73 -10.99
N VAL A 215 -4.74 -2.44 -9.76
CA VAL A 215 -5.66 -2.04 -8.69
C VAL A 215 -5.92 -0.55 -8.78
N VAL A 216 -7.19 -0.16 -8.73
CA VAL A 216 -7.60 1.25 -8.73
C VAL A 216 -8.27 1.62 -7.42
N ALA A 217 -7.68 2.59 -6.74
CA ALA A 217 -8.29 3.30 -5.64
C ALA A 217 -9.37 4.24 -6.18
N LEU A 218 -10.54 3.68 -6.57
CA LEU A 218 -11.71 4.48 -6.95
C LEU A 218 -11.99 5.55 -5.89
N PHE A 219 -11.66 5.21 -4.64
CA PHE A 219 -11.84 6.08 -3.51
C PHE A 219 -11.04 7.38 -3.48
N ARG A 220 -10.06 7.51 -4.37
CA ARG A 220 -9.20 8.68 -4.52
C ARG A 220 -9.50 9.50 -5.78
N ILE A 221 -10.43 9.05 -6.62
CA ILE A 221 -10.74 9.70 -7.89
C ILE A 221 -11.79 10.78 -7.66
N GLY A 222 -11.36 12.03 -7.61
CA GLY A 222 -12.24 13.19 -7.54
C GLY A 222 -12.79 13.51 -8.92
N MET A 223 -14.09 13.74 -9.00
CA MET A 223 -14.79 14.16 -10.21
C MET A 223 -15.43 15.51 -9.92
N ALA A 224 -15.31 16.48 -10.83
CA ALA A 224 -15.99 17.76 -10.69
C ALA A 224 -16.45 18.29 -12.06
N ASP A 225 -17.65 18.87 -12.14
CA ASP A 225 -18.10 19.53 -13.36
C ASP A 225 -17.25 20.79 -13.61
N ALA A 226 -16.47 20.76 -14.70
CA ALA A 226 -15.62 21.86 -15.13
C ALA A 226 -16.36 22.87 -16.02
N GLY A 227 -17.65 22.65 -16.27
CA GLY A 227 -18.44 23.40 -17.24
C GLY A 227 -18.13 23.03 -18.68
N ASN A 228 -18.93 23.56 -19.62
CA ASN A 228 -18.74 23.37 -21.07
C ASN A 228 -18.67 21.89 -21.51
N GLY A 229 -19.34 20.98 -20.79
CA GLY A 229 -19.33 19.55 -21.11
C GLY A 229 -18.01 18.84 -20.76
N LYS A 230 -17.24 19.40 -19.83
CA LYS A 230 -16.00 18.82 -19.32
C LYS A 230 -16.11 18.48 -17.85
N VAL A 231 -15.41 17.42 -17.46
CA VAL A 231 -15.30 16.96 -16.08
C VAL A 231 -13.84 16.93 -15.69
N ASP A 232 -13.49 17.64 -14.63
CA ASP A 232 -12.17 17.55 -14.00
C ASP A 232 -12.04 16.22 -13.27
N VAL A 233 -10.92 15.55 -13.51
CA VAL A 233 -10.55 14.30 -12.82
C VAL A 233 -9.30 14.57 -12.01
N THR A 234 -9.38 14.34 -10.70
CA THR A 234 -8.30 14.64 -9.77
C THR A 234 -7.97 13.44 -8.92
N ASN A 235 -6.73 13.36 -8.46
CA ASN A 235 -6.38 12.55 -7.32
C ASN A 235 -6.61 13.42 -6.08
N ILE A 236 -7.64 13.11 -5.29
CA ILE A 236 -8.02 13.92 -4.13
C ILE A 236 -7.01 13.82 -2.99
N ASN A 237 -6.09 12.86 -3.05
CA ASN A 237 -4.98 12.73 -2.13
C ASN A 237 -3.68 12.64 -2.92
N ALA A 238 -3.07 13.79 -3.24
CA ALA A 238 -1.87 13.86 -4.08
C ALA A 238 -0.69 13.04 -3.53
N SER A 239 -0.63 12.83 -2.22
CA SER A 239 0.40 11.99 -1.58
C SER A 239 0.17 10.48 -1.74
N ARG A 240 -1.03 10.03 -2.16
CA ARG A 240 -1.37 8.61 -2.33
C ARG A 240 -1.74 8.31 -3.76
N GLN A 241 -1.23 7.20 -4.28
CA GLN A 241 -1.52 6.77 -5.64
C GLN A 241 -2.98 6.31 -5.84
N VAL A 242 -3.54 6.66 -6.99
CA VAL A 242 -4.82 6.16 -7.50
C VAL A 242 -4.68 4.74 -8.04
N SER A 243 -3.56 4.44 -8.67
CA SER A 243 -3.22 3.12 -9.23
C SER A 243 -1.71 3.02 -9.33
N GLU A 244 -1.21 1.82 -9.63
CA GLU A 244 0.22 1.64 -9.87
C GLU A 244 0.75 2.48 -11.05
N PRO A 245 2.02 2.93 -11.01
CA PRO A 245 2.62 3.69 -12.09
C PRO A 245 2.57 3.00 -13.45
N GLY A 246 2.18 3.73 -14.49
CA GLY A 246 2.11 3.22 -15.86
C GLY A 246 0.86 2.39 -16.16
N ALA A 247 0.01 2.09 -15.18
CA ALA A 247 -1.30 1.50 -15.44
C ALA A 247 -2.14 2.40 -16.35
N LYS A 248 -2.94 1.79 -17.21
CA LYS A 248 -3.90 2.47 -18.06
C LYS A 248 -5.28 2.33 -17.45
N LEU A 249 -5.98 3.45 -17.31
CA LEU A 249 -7.38 3.50 -16.86
C LEU A 249 -8.26 3.91 -18.04
N GLN A 250 -9.36 3.19 -18.27
CA GLN A 250 -10.39 3.57 -19.22
C GLN A 250 -11.63 4.02 -18.47
N PHE A 251 -12.02 5.27 -18.68
CA PHE A 251 -13.27 5.85 -18.23
C PHE A 251 -14.30 5.71 -19.35
N THR A 252 -15.41 5.03 -19.07
CA THR A 252 -16.54 4.88 -19.99
C THR A 252 -17.71 5.64 -19.42
N ASN A 253 -18.13 6.74 -20.06
CA ASN A 253 -19.31 7.49 -19.64
C ASN A 253 -20.56 6.62 -19.88
N ASN A 254 -21.25 6.21 -18.81
CA ASN A 254 -22.39 5.30 -18.88
C ASN A 254 -23.58 5.90 -19.64
N ARG A 255 -23.68 7.24 -19.70
CA ARG A 255 -24.76 7.93 -20.44
C ARG A 255 -24.49 7.97 -21.94
N THR A 256 -23.25 8.23 -22.35
CA THR A 256 -22.90 8.44 -23.77
C THR A 256 -22.23 7.23 -24.43
N GLY A 257 -21.71 6.29 -23.64
CA GLY A 257 -20.84 5.22 -24.09
C GLY A 257 -19.43 5.68 -24.47
N GLU A 258 -19.12 6.97 -24.30
CA GLU A 258 -17.82 7.52 -24.68
C GLU A 258 -16.71 6.96 -23.79
N LYS A 259 -15.59 6.59 -24.42
CA LYS A 259 -14.42 6.02 -23.75
C LYS A 259 -13.24 6.96 -23.82
N THR A 260 -12.61 7.24 -22.69
CA THR A 260 -11.37 8.00 -22.60
C THR A 260 -10.36 7.20 -21.78
N GLN A 261 -9.15 7.07 -22.28
CA GLN A 261 -8.07 6.37 -21.58
C GLN A 261 -7.03 7.37 -21.05
N VAL A 262 -6.42 7.02 -19.94
CA VAL A 262 -5.31 7.77 -19.33
C VAL A 262 -4.26 6.81 -18.80
N THR A 263 -2.99 7.18 -18.96
CA THR A 263 -1.89 6.47 -18.33
C THR A 263 -1.55 7.15 -17.01
N VAL A 264 -1.51 6.37 -15.94
CA VAL A 264 -1.18 6.80 -14.58
C VAL A 264 0.29 7.21 -14.53
N THR A 265 0.58 8.33 -13.85
CA THR A 265 1.93 8.92 -13.81
C THR A 265 2.91 8.10 -12.98
N ALA A 266 4.19 8.49 -12.96
CA ALA A 266 5.21 7.84 -12.14
C ALA A 266 4.90 7.93 -10.62
N GLU A 267 4.15 8.94 -10.23
CA GLU A 267 3.68 9.20 -8.86
C GLU A 267 2.35 8.49 -8.55
N GLY A 268 1.82 7.68 -9.49
CA GLY A 268 0.58 6.95 -9.30
C GLY A 268 -0.69 7.82 -9.40
N GLY A 269 -0.58 9.04 -9.94
CA GLY A 269 -1.69 9.99 -10.10
C GLY A 269 -2.17 10.15 -11.55
N PHE A 270 -3.02 11.16 -11.78
CA PHE A 270 -3.44 11.55 -13.12
C PHE A 270 -2.47 12.60 -13.71
N PRO A 271 -2.26 12.61 -15.04
CA PRO A 271 -1.56 13.70 -15.70
C PRO A 271 -2.22 15.05 -15.41
N ALA A 272 -1.41 16.09 -15.28
CA ALA A 272 -1.90 17.44 -15.01
C ALA A 272 -2.92 17.89 -16.08
N GLY A 273 -4.07 18.38 -15.64
CA GLY A 273 -5.13 18.86 -16.52
C GLY A 273 -5.93 17.77 -17.24
N PHE A 274 -5.84 16.51 -16.82
CA PHE A 274 -6.67 15.44 -17.35
C PHE A 274 -8.17 15.72 -17.11
N LYS A 275 -8.96 15.68 -18.18
CA LYS A 275 -10.41 15.92 -18.17
C LYS A 275 -11.14 14.88 -19.00
N LEU A 276 -12.39 14.61 -18.63
CA LEU A 276 -13.31 13.76 -19.38
C LEU A 276 -14.39 14.61 -20.06
N ASN A 277 -14.98 14.07 -21.12
CA ASN A 277 -16.22 14.59 -21.67
C ASN A 277 -17.40 14.10 -20.83
N GLY A 278 -18.20 15.04 -20.33
CA GLY A 278 -19.32 14.72 -19.46
C GLY A 278 -19.89 15.96 -18.79
N LYS A 279 -20.86 15.74 -17.94
CA LYS A 279 -21.49 16.79 -17.15
C LYS A 279 -21.84 16.27 -15.77
N ALA A 280 -22.24 17.18 -14.91
CA ALA A 280 -22.80 16.88 -13.61
C ALA A 280 -23.87 15.76 -13.67
N GLY A 281 -23.75 14.78 -12.78
CA GLY A 281 -24.62 13.60 -12.72
C GLY A 281 -24.25 12.44 -13.65
N ASP A 282 -23.28 12.61 -14.55
CA ASP A 282 -22.78 11.49 -15.36
C ASP A 282 -22.05 10.47 -14.46
N SER A 283 -22.21 9.18 -14.74
CA SER A 283 -21.44 8.10 -14.13
C SER A 283 -20.46 7.54 -15.14
N PHE A 284 -19.24 7.24 -14.70
CA PHE A 284 -18.17 6.66 -15.50
C PHE A 284 -17.78 5.29 -14.95
N ALA A 285 -17.96 4.24 -15.76
CA ALA A 285 -17.37 2.93 -15.48
C ALA A 285 -15.87 3.00 -15.72
N ILE A 286 -15.07 2.55 -14.75
CA ILE A 286 -13.62 2.53 -14.81
C ILE A 286 -13.15 1.09 -14.98
N SER A 287 -12.36 0.84 -16.03
CA SER A 287 -11.62 -0.40 -16.23
C SER A 287 -10.12 -0.10 -16.17
N ALA A 288 -9.30 -1.06 -15.73
CA ALA A 288 -7.86 -0.86 -15.57
C ALA A 288 -7.04 -1.98 -16.21
N SER A 289 -5.86 -1.62 -16.73
CA SER A 289 -4.87 -2.55 -17.28
C SER A 289 -3.47 -2.14 -16.83
N ASP A 290 -2.66 -3.11 -16.42
CA ASP A 290 -1.22 -2.99 -16.13
C ASP A 290 -0.34 -3.09 -17.39
N GLY A 291 -0.98 -3.19 -18.57
CA GLY A 291 -0.32 -3.43 -19.86
C GLY A 291 -0.21 -4.91 -20.27
N VAL A 292 -0.54 -5.85 -19.38
CA VAL A 292 -0.54 -7.30 -19.60
C VAL A 292 -1.96 -7.86 -19.45
N ASN A 293 -2.62 -7.58 -18.34
CA ASN A 293 -3.96 -8.02 -17.99
C ASN A 293 -5.02 -6.97 -18.37
N ASN A 294 -6.24 -7.43 -18.67
CA ASN A 294 -7.40 -6.60 -19.06
C ASN A 294 -7.10 -5.52 -20.13
N THR A 295 -6.24 -5.83 -21.10
CA THR A 295 -5.81 -4.87 -22.15
C THR A 295 -6.95 -4.43 -23.08
N ALA A 296 -8.05 -5.20 -23.11
CA ALA A 296 -9.29 -4.85 -23.80
C ALA A 296 -10.29 -4.04 -22.94
N PHE A 297 -9.98 -3.80 -21.66
CA PHE A 297 -10.80 -3.04 -20.71
C PHE A 297 -12.22 -3.59 -20.53
N THR A 298 -12.38 -4.91 -20.63
CA THR A 298 -13.67 -5.60 -20.50
C THR A 298 -14.12 -5.75 -19.05
N GLU A 299 -13.17 -5.80 -18.12
CA GLU A 299 -13.45 -5.90 -16.69
C GLU A 299 -13.47 -4.50 -16.06
N THR A 300 -14.64 -4.11 -15.57
CA THR A 300 -14.86 -2.85 -14.84
C THR A 300 -14.49 -3.03 -13.38
N VAL A 301 -13.61 -2.16 -12.89
CA VAL A 301 -13.22 -2.04 -11.47
C VAL A 301 -14.38 -1.45 -10.65
N GLY A 302 -15.06 -0.44 -11.18
CA GLY A 302 -16.24 0.14 -10.55
C GLY A 302 -16.67 1.42 -11.26
N ASN A 303 -17.48 2.24 -10.59
CA ASN A 303 -18.00 3.49 -11.16
C ASN A 303 -17.62 4.69 -10.31
N VAL A 304 -17.43 5.84 -10.96
CA VAL A 304 -17.35 7.16 -10.33
C VAL A 304 -18.39 8.08 -10.96
N THR A 305 -19.06 8.87 -10.15
CA THR A 305 -20.10 9.81 -10.58
C THR A 305 -19.63 11.23 -10.42
N VAL A 306 -19.96 12.07 -11.40
CA VAL A 306 -19.70 13.50 -11.36
C VAL A 306 -20.71 14.16 -10.43
N PRO A 307 -20.25 14.82 -9.35
CA PRO A 307 -21.08 15.69 -8.53
C PRO A 307 -21.84 16.71 -9.39
N GLY A 308 -23.14 16.87 -9.12
CA GLY A 308 -24.00 17.97 -9.59
C GLY A 308 -25.18 17.56 -10.48
N GLY A 309 -25.55 16.28 -10.51
CA GLY A 309 -26.91 15.89 -10.90
C GLY A 309 -27.94 16.50 -9.95
N THR A 310 -29.18 16.71 -10.40
CA THR A 310 -30.26 17.27 -9.58
C THR A 310 -30.25 16.64 -8.19
N PRO A 311 -30.11 17.43 -7.10
CA PRO A 311 -30.26 16.92 -5.74
C PRO A 311 -31.58 16.17 -5.68
N SER A 312 -31.54 14.91 -5.24
CA SER A 312 -32.74 14.09 -5.26
C SER A 312 -33.75 14.47 -4.18
N ASN A 313 -33.49 15.47 -3.33
CA ASN A 313 -34.46 15.94 -2.35
C ASN A 313 -34.29 17.43 -2.04
N VAL A 314 -35.40 18.02 -1.57
CA VAL A 314 -35.43 19.32 -0.90
C VAL A 314 -34.51 19.25 0.32
N ASP A 315 -33.51 20.14 0.41
CA ASP A 315 -32.70 20.30 1.63
C ASP A 315 -33.67 20.50 2.81
N LEU A 316 -33.72 19.54 3.72
CA LEU A 316 -34.62 19.61 4.87
C LEU A 316 -33.99 20.46 5.96
N VAL A 317 -32.66 20.45 6.04
CA VAL A 317 -31.83 21.24 6.94
C VAL A 317 -30.58 21.70 6.19
N PRO A 318 -30.16 22.98 6.31
CA PRO A 318 -28.90 23.43 5.72
C PRO A 318 -27.69 22.63 6.25
N ASP A 319 -26.86 22.13 5.34
CA ASP A 319 -25.64 21.42 5.69
C ASP A 319 -24.55 22.35 6.26
N PRO A 320 -23.73 21.86 7.22
CA PRO A 320 -22.54 22.59 7.66
C PRO A 320 -21.54 22.73 6.50
N ALA A 321 -20.87 23.88 6.42
CA ALA A 321 -19.88 24.11 5.37
C ALA A 321 -18.76 23.06 5.38
N LEU A 322 -18.32 22.66 4.19
CA LEU A 322 -17.19 21.74 3.96
C LEU A 322 -15.88 22.25 4.59
N HIS A 323 -14.98 21.31 4.87
CA HIS A 323 -13.58 21.61 5.15
C HIS A 323 -12.93 22.31 3.95
N LYS A 324 -12.02 23.29 4.20
CA LYS A 324 -11.38 24.10 3.14
C LYS A 324 -10.67 23.26 2.06
N ASP A 325 -10.15 22.10 2.43
CA ASP A 325 -9.44 21.20 1.51
C ASP A 325 -10.39 20.55 0.49
N GLU A 326 -11.70 20.57 0.77
CA GLU A 326 -12.76 20.02 -0.08
C GLU A 326 -13.41 21.08 -0.98
N LEU A 327 -12.85 22.30 -1.00
CA LEU A 327 -13.23 23.37 -1.89
C LEU A 327 -12.22 23.52 -3.04
N ASP A 328 -12.69 23.88 -4.23
CA ASP A 328 -11.81 24.26 -5.34
C ASP A 328 -11.22 25.67 -5.14
N SER A 329 -10.38 26.11 -6.09
CA SER A 329 -9.74 27.42 -6.02
C SER A 329 -10.70 28.60 -6.10
N ALA A 330 -11.96 28.38 -6.52
CA ALA A 330 -13.03 29.37 -6.53
C ALA A 330 -13.91 29.29 -5.26
N GLY A 331 -13.60 28.40 -4.31
CA GLY A 331 -14.36 28.20 -3.08
C GLY A 331 -15.62 27.34 -3.26
N LYS A 332 -15.77 26.66 -4.41
CA LYS A 332 -16.92 25.79 -4.67
C LYS A 332 -16.66 24.36 -4.13
N PRO A 333 -17.69 23.69 -3.57
CA PRO A 333 -17.60 22.28 -3.19
C PRO A 333 -17.08 21.38 -4.32
N LYS A 334 -16.06 20.56 -4.01
CA LYS A 334 -15.60 19.46 -4.87
C LYS A 334 -16.54 18.24 -4.83
N PHE A 335 -17.40 18.17 -3.82
CA PHE A 335 -18.27 17.03 -3.55
C PHE A 335 -19.73 17.48 -3.45
N ASN A 336 -20.61 16.54 -3.78
CA ASN A 336 -22.05 16.73 -3.72
C ASN A 336 -22.63 16.14 -2.45
N THR A 337 -23.85 16.52 -2.12
CA THR A 337 -24.66 15.82 -1.12
C THR A 337 -25.44 14.68 -1.76
N VAL A 338 -25.60 13.59 -1.01
CA VAL A 338 -26.48 12.46 -1.33
C VAL A 338 -27.32 12.17 -0.11
N ARG A 339 -28.61 11.90 -0.30
CA ARG A 339 -29.51 11.49 0.78
C ARG A 339 -29.25 10.04 1.18
N PHE A 340 -28.73 9.85 2.38
CA PHE A 340 -28.62 8.57 3.05
C PHE A 340 -29.93 8.25 3.79
N THR A 341 -30.40 7.02 3.61
CA THR A 341 -31.69 6.50 4.12
C THR A 341 -31.55 5.10 4.72
N GLY A 342 -30.31 4.67 4.98
CA GLY A 342 -30.04 3.43 5.69
C GLY A 342 -30.55 3.45 7.14
N PRO A 343 -30.43 2.31 7.84
CA PRO A 343 -30.88 2.20 9.22
C PRO A 343 -30.11 3.16 10.13
N LEU A 344 -30.79 3.77 11.11
CA LEU A 344 -30.13 4.62 12.10
C LEU A 344 -29.15 3.79 12.95
N PHE A 345 -29.60 2.63 13.43
CA PHE A 345 -28.83 1.62 14.13
C PHE A 345 -29.14 0.24 13.55
N ILE A 346 -28.14 -0.65 13.44
CA ILE A 346 -28.32 -2.04 13.00
C ILE A 346 -28.43 -2.97 14.20
N ASP A 347 -27.42 -2.95 15.08
CA ASP A 347 -27.37 -3.78 16.28
C ASP A 347 -26.75 -3.04 17.47
N GLY A 348 -27.08 -1.75 17.55
CA GLY A 348 -26.64 -0.80 18.57
C GLY A 348 -25.28 -0.18 18.23
N PRO A 349 -24.92 0.96 18.86
CA PRO A 349 -23.65 1.63 18.59
C PRO A 349 -22.45 0.75 18.98
N LYS A 350 -21.51 0.59 18.05
CA LYS A 350 -20.26 -0.11 18.26
C LYS A 350 -19.06 0.71 17.83
N ALA A 351 -17.89 0.27 18.30
CA ALA A 351 -16.64 0.90 17.92
C ALA A 351 -16.35 0.75 16.41
N ASP A 352 -16.74 -0.36 15.76
CA ASP A 352 -16.45 -0.63 14.34
C ASP A 352 -17.34 0.16 13.37
N ASP A 353 -18.49 0.66 13.81
CA ASP A 353 -19.35 1.59 13.06
C ASP A 353 -18.70 2.96 12.83
N VAL A 354 -17.62 3.27 13.57
CA VAL A 354 -16.98 4.58 13.57
C VAL A 354 -15.77 4.58 12.65
N ARG A 355 -15.91 5.07 11.41
CA ARG A 355 -14.78 5.25 10.49
C ARG A 355 -14.59 6.68 10.06
N GLN A 356 -13.43 7.24 10.40
CA GLN A 356 -13.03 8.58 9.99
C GLN A 356 -12.93 8.66 8.47
N GLY A 357 -13.51 9.72 7.91
CA GLY A 357 -13.41 10.08 6.50
C GLY A 357 -12.25 11.02 6.18
N GLN A 358 -12.48 11.89 5.20
CA GLN A 358 -11.47 12.79 4.64
C GLN A 358 -11.45 14.12 5.40
N ILE A 359 -11.04 14.07 6.67
CA ILE A 359 -10.99 15.25 7.56
C ILE A 359 -10.03 14.97 8.72
N GLY A 360 -9.36 16.01 9.25
CA GLY A 360 -8.40 15.91 10.36
C GLY A 360 -9.03 15.98 11.75
N ASP A 361 -10.15 15.31 11.98
CA ASP A 361 -10.93 15.37 13.22
C ASP A 361 -10.77 14.14 14.13
N CYS A 362 -9.69 13.36 13.98
CA CYS A 362 -9.51 12.02 14.57
C CYS A 362 -9.88 11.86 16.05
N TYR A 363 -9.76 12.91 16.85
CA TYR A 363 -10.17 12.96 18.24
C TYR A 363 -11.67 12.63 18.43
N PHE A 364 -12.52 13.02 17.48
CA PHE A 364 -13.96 12.81 17.50
C PHE A 364 -14.36 11.34 17.27
N PRO A 365 -13.99 10.66 16.17
CA PRO A 365 -14.24 9.24 16.01
C PRO A 365 -13.53 8.39 17.08
N ALA A 366 -12.32 8.76 17.52
CA ALA A 366 -11.65 8.04 18.60
C ALA A 366 -12.46 8.09 19.91
N ALA A 367 -13.05 9.24 20.24
CA ALA A 367 -13.90 9.40 21.41
C ALA A 367 -15.21 8.61 21.27
N LEU A 368 -15.93 8.73 20.14
CA LEU A 368 -17.20 8.04 19.95
C LEU A 368 -17.05 6.51 19.91
N ALA A 369 -15.96 5.97 19.34
CA ALA A 369 -15.69 4.55 19.41
C ALA A 369 -15.41 4.07 20.85
N ALA A 370 -14.73 4.89 21.66
CA ALA A 370 -14.51 4.59 23.07
C ALA A 370 -15.81 4.65 23.88
N ILE A 371 -16.70 5.61 23.59
CA ILE A 371 -18.02 5.72 24.20
C ILE A 371 -18.91 4.55 23.76
N ALA A 372 -18.94 4.17 22.49
CA ALA A 372 -19.71 3.03 22.00
C ALA A 372 -19.32 1.71 22.71
N ARG A 373 -18.02 1.53 22.98
CA ARG A 373 -17.53 0.38 23.78
C ARG A 373 -17.99 0.44 25.23
N ALA A 374 -17.98 1.63 25.84
CA ALA A 374 -18.16 1.81 27.29
C ALA A 374 -19.63 1.98 27.70
N ASN A 375 -20.37 2.78 26.94
CA ASN A 375 -21.74 3.19 27.19
C ASN A 375 -22.47 3.44 25.85
N PRO A 376 -22.81 2.39 25.09
CA PRO A 376 -23.52 2.54 23.81
C PRO A 376 -24.89 3.22 23.96
N GLU A 377 -25.55 3.06 25.13
CA GLU A 377 -26.83 3.70 25.41
C GLU A 377 -26.74 5.23 25.40
N ALA A 378 -25.60 5.83 25.79
CA ALA A 378 -25.42 7.28 25.69
C ALA A 378 -25.55 7.77 24.24
N ILE A 379 -25.03 7.00 23.27
CA ILE A 379 -25.14 7.29 21.83
C ILE A 379 -26.55 7.01 21.33
N THR A 380 -27.17 5.91 21.75
CA THR A 380 -28.56 5.62 21.36
C THR A 380 -29.51 6.72 21.84
N ASN A 381 -29.33 7.21 23.05
CA ASN A 381 -30.20 8.24 23.64
C ASN A 381 -29.92 9.66 23.11
N MET A 382 -28.72 9.94 22.59
CA MET A 382 -28.41 11.27 22.05
C MET A 382 -29.03 11.52 20.67
N VAL A 383 -29.35 10.47 19.90
CA VAL A 383 -29.88 10.59 18.54
C VAL A 383 -31.35 10.22 18.49
N LYS A 384 -32.19 11.17 18.07
CA LYS A 384 -33.61 10.97 17.84
C LYS A 384 -33.93 11.05 16.35
N ASP A 385 -34.56 10.00 15.81
CA ASP A 385 -35.24 10.06 14.51
C ASP A 385 -36.55 10.83 14.65
N ASN A 386 -36.75 11.87 13.82
CA ASN A 386 -37.95 12.69 13.83
C ASN A 386 -39.07 12.15 12.91
N GLY A 387 -38.80 11.12 12.10
CA GLY A 387 -39.76 10.48 11.20
C GLY A 387 -40.07 11.26 9.92
N ASP A 388 -39.42 12.41 9.70
CA ASP A 388 -39.57 13.28 8.52
C ASP A 388 -38.32 13.27 7.61
N GLY A 389 -37.39 12.33 7.85
CA GLY A 389 -36.09 12.29 7.19
C GLY A 389 -35.02 13.17 7.85
N THR A 390 -35.35 13.77 9.00
CA THR A 390 -34.42 14.51 9.84
C THR A 390 -34.18 13.81 11.18
N TYR A 391 -33.06 14.17 11.81
CA TYR A 391 -32.61 13.63 13.07
C TYR A 391 -32.25 14.78 14.01
N THR A 392 -32.41 14.57 15.31
CA THR A 392 -31.95 15.50 16.34
C THR A 392 -30.89 14.82 17.17
N VAL A 393 -29.69 15.39 17.17
CA VAL A 393 -28.56 14.95 17.98
C VAL A 393 -28.40 15.92 19.14
N THR A 394 -28.37 15.42 20.38
CA THR A 394 -28.29 16.26 21.58
C THR A 394 -26.91 16.18 22.21
N PHE A 395 -26.14 17.26 22.13
CA PHE A 395 -24.86 17.41 22.81
C PHE A 395 -25.03 18.05 24.19
N LYS A 396 -23.95 18.06 24.97
CA LYS A 396 -23.86 18.63 26.31
C LYS A 396 -22.87 19.81 26.28
N GLN A 397 -23.37 21.03 26.33
CA GLN A 397 -22.49 22.21 26.45
C GLN A 397 -22.22 22.49 27.92
N LYS A 398 -20.95 22.43 28.30
CA LYS A 398 -20.51 22.80 29.65
C LYS A 398 -20.61 24.30 29.86
N ASP A 399 -21.21 24.68 30.98
CA ASP A 399 -21.18 26.02 31.52
C ASP A 399 -20.04 26.12 32.54
N TRP A 400 -18.94 26.76 32.12
CA TRP A 400 -17.75 26.92 32.96
C TRP A 400 -17.98 27.79 34.20
N ALA A 401 -19.03 28.61 34.24
CA ALA A 401 -19.35 29.40 35.42
C ALA A 401 -19.99 28.54 36.52
N THR A 402 -20.72 27.49 36.15
CA THR A 402 -21.49 26.65 37.09
C THR A 402 -21.00 25.22 37.22
N GLY A 403 -20.13 24.77 36.30
CA GLY A 403 -19.68 23.37 36.19
C GLY A 403 -20.78 22.41 35.71
N ARG A 404 -21.94 22.92 35.29
CA ARG A 404 -23.07 22.09 34.83
C ARG A 404 -23.11 22.03 33.31
N SER A 405 -23.65 20.95 32.79
CA SER A 405 -23.88 20.75 31.36
C SER A 405 -25.33 21.10 30.99
N LYS A 406 -25.54 21.77 29.86
CA LYS A 406 -26.86 21.99 29.26
C LYS A 406 -27.00 21.24 27.95
N ASP A 407 -28.21 20.79 27.65
CA ASP A 407 -28.51 20.07 26.42
C ASP A 407 -28.57 21.03 25.23
N VAL A 408 -27.90 20.66 24.14
CA VAL A 408 -27.88 21.39 22.88
C VAL A 408 -28.38 20.47 21.77
N PRO A 409 -29.69 20.53 21.43
CA PRO A 409 -30.26 19.76 20.33
C PRO A 409 -29.87 20.40 19.00
N VAL A 410 -29.31 19.59 18.11
CA VAL A 410 -28.92 19.98 16.75
C VAL A 410 -29.72 19.14 15.77
N LYS A 411 -30.52 19.79 14.94
CA LYS A 411 -31.29 19.14 13.88
C LYS A 411 -30.41 19.01 12.63
N VAL A 412 -30.37 17.83 12.04
CA VAL A 412 -29.70 17.48 10.77
C VAL A 412 -30.61 16.62 9.92
N ASP A 413 -30.34 16.47 8.64
CA ASP A 413 -30.96 15.45 7.79
C ASP A 413 -29.92 14.43 7.28
N GLY A 414 -30.40 13.43 6.54
CA GLY A 414 -29.56 12.40 5.95
C GLY A 414 -28.76 12.84 4.73
N ASP A 415 -28.76 14.13 4.33
CA ASP A 415 -27.89 14.57 3.25
C ASP A 415 -26.45 14.63 3.73
N LEU A 416 -25.61 13.74 3.21
CA LEU A 416 -24.19 13.72 3.53
C LEU A 416 -23.41 14.09 2.29
N TYR A 417 -22.35 14.88 2.45
CA TYR A 417 -21.35 15.02 1.41
C TYR A 417 -20.85 13.63 1.03
N ALA A 418 -20.86 13.32 -0.26
CA ALA A 418 -20.63 11.99 -0.78
C ALA A 418 -19.50 12.02 -1.80
N ARG A 419 -18.73 10.94 -1.80
CA ARG A 419 -17.63 10.77 -2.72
C ARG A 419 -18.15 10.32 -4.08
N SER A 420 -17.41 10.64 -5.13
CA SER A 420 -17.75 10.28 -6.53
C SER A 420 -17.98 8.77 -6.71
N TYR A 421 -17.25 7.93 -6.00
CA TYR A 421 -17.32 6.47 -6.08
C TYR A 421 -18.34 5.84 -5.11
N GLY A 422 -19.09 6.66 -4.37
CA GLY A 422 -20.05 6.24 -3.34
C GLY A 422 -19.53 6.36 -1.90
N GLY A 423 -20.45 6.31 -0.93
CA GLY A 423 -20.17 6.52 0.49
C GLY A 423 -20.04 7.99 0.91
N ALA A 424 -20.18 8.26 2.21
CA ALA A 424 -20.03 9.60 2.77
C ALA A 424 -18.57 10.05 2.79
N LEU A 425 -18.33 11.34 2.55
CA LEU A 425 -17.02 11.99 2.46
C LEU A 425 -16.29 12.01 3.81
N TYR A 426 -17.03 12.28 4.88
CA TYR A 426 -16.52 12.34 6.24
C TYR A 426 -16.82 11.02 6.96
N GLY A 427 -17.26 11.06 8.21
CA GLY A 427 -17.60 9.90 9.00
C GLY A 427 -18.56 8.97 8.28
N HIS A 428 -18.34 7.66 8.39
CA HIS A 428 -19.18 6.63 7.79
C HIS A 428 -19.07 5.33 8.59
N SER A 429 -20.04 4.43 8.38
CA SER A 429 -20.00 3.08 8.96
C SER A 429 -19.29 2.09 8.06
N SER A 430 -18.69 1.07 8.69
CA SER A 430 -17.96 -0.01 8.02
C SER A 430 -18.87 -0.95 7.22
N ASN A 431 -20.16 -0.96 7.55
CA ASN A 431 -21.11 -1.95 7.04
C ASN A 431 -21.43 -1.79 5.55
N SER A 432 -21.47 -0.56 5.03
CA SER A 432 -21.79 -0.30 3.63
C SER A 432 -21.46 1.13 3.20
N SER A 433 -21.11 1.32 1.93
CA SER A 433 -21.07 2.64 1.28
C SER A 433 -22.35 2.98 0.52
N ASP A 434 -23.33 2.06 0.48
CA ASP A 434 -24.63 2.24 -0.19
C ASP A 434 -25.51 3.18 0.65
N PRO A 435 -26.01 4.29 0.08
CA PRO A 435 -26.84 5.25 0.82
C PRO A 435 -28.10 4.67 1.48
N LYS A 436 -28.60 3.55 0.98
CA LYS A 436 -29.80 2.88 1.52
C LYS A 436 -29.50 1.81 2.56
N LYS A 437 -28.23 1.50 2.81
CA LYS A 437 -27.81 0.39 3.70
C LYS A 437 -26.80 0.79 4.75
N MET A 438 -26.03 1.86 4.51
CA MET A 438 -25.07 2.37 5.49
C MET A 438 -25.78 2.71 6.81
N GLU A 439 -25.20 2.29 7.91
CA GLU A 439 -25.68 2.68 9.23
C GLU A 439 -25.37 4.15 9.51
N LEU A 440 -26.36 4.89 10.04
CA LEU A 440 -26.34 6.35 10.00
C LEU A 440 -25.95 7.06 11.30
N TRP A 441 -25.95 6.39 12.46
CA TRP A 441 -25.75 7.10 13.72
C TRP A 441 -24.44 7.92 13.75
N PHE A 442 -23.31 7.33 13.36
CA PHE A 442 -22.01 7.99 13.41
C PHE A 442 -21.91 9.19 12.44
N PRO A 443 -22.19 9.03 11.13
CA PRO A 443 -22.16 10.17 10.20
C PRO A 443 -23.12 11.30 10.60
N LEU A 444 -24.31 10.98 11.13
CA LEU A 444 -25.27 11.99 11.58
C LEU A 444 -24.78 12.74 12.82
N VAL A 445 -24.17 12.04 13.77
CA VAL A 445 -23.59 12.65 14.98
C VAL A 445 -22.41 13.56 14.60
N GLU A 446 -21.55 13.14 13.67
CA GLU A 446 -20.45 13.98 13.16
C GLU A 446 -20.96 15.23 12.42
N LYS A 447 -21.95 15.07 11.52
CA LYS A 447 -22.60 16.20 10.84
C LYS A 447 -23.21 17.20 11.84
N ALA A 448 -23.93 16.70 12.84
CA ALA A 448 -24.52 17.54 13.87
C ALA A 448 -23.45 18.25 14.71
N TYR A 449 -22.34 17.57 15.02
CA TYR A 449 -21.22 18.17 15.73
C TYR A 449 -20.57 19.29 14.90
N ALA A 450 -20.32 19.04 13.61
CA ALA A 450 -19.84 20.05 12.67
C ALA A 450 -20.77 21.27 12.61
N GLN A 451 -22.09 21.05 12.54
CA GLN A 451 -23.08 22.14 12.53
C GLN A 451 -23.11 22.94 13.84
N TRP A 452 -22.97 22.27 14.99
CA TRP A 452 -22.92 22.95 16.28
C TRP A 452 -21.64 23.75 16.47
N LYS A 453 -20.48 23.19 16.11
CA LYS A 453 -19.19 23.88 16.19
C LYS A 453 -18.98 24.90 15.06
N GLY A 454 -19.82 24.85 14.02
CA GLY A 454 -19.96 25.85 12.97
C GLY A 454 -19.70 25.33 11.55
N SER A 455 -18.78 24.38 11.35
CA SER A 455 -18.53 23.76 10.05
C SER A 455 -17.66 22.49 10.18
N TYR A 456 -17.55 21.71 9.10
CA TYR A 456 -16.52 20.68 8.99
C TYR A 456 -15.12 21.30 8.99
N ASN A 457 -14.96 22.52 8.46
CA ASN A 457 -13.70 23.25 8.59
C ASN A 457 -13.32 23.50 10.06
N THR A 458 -14.28 23.78 10.94
CA THR A 458 -13.99 24.04 12.35
C THR A 458 -13.49 22.81 13.07
N ILE A 459 -14.10 21.65 12.84
CA ILE A 459 -13.78 20.42 13.58
C ILE A 459 -12.58 19.66 12.98
N GLY A 460 -12.20 19.96 11.74
CA GLY A 460 -11.20 19.20 10.97
C GLY A 460 -9.74 19.59 11.14
N ASN A 461 -9.40 20.44 12.11
CA ASN A 461 -8.04 20.95 12.32
C ASN A 461 -7.42 20.44 13.64
N GLY A 462 -7.75 19.21 14.05
CA GLY A 462 -7.33 18.62 15.32
C GLY A 462 -8.19 19.03 16.53
N GLY A 463 -7.99 18.35 17.65
CA GLY A 463 -8.76 18.53 18.88
C GLY A 463 -8.42 17.48 19.93
N HIS A 464 -9.12 17.48 21.07
CA HIS A 464 -8.88 16.53 22.16
C HIS A 464 -10.05 15.57 22.37
N VAL A 465 -9.72 14.31 22.63
CA VAL A 465 -10.71 13.25 22.94
C VAL A 465 -11.53 13.63 24.18
N SER A 466 -10.91 14.31 25.16
CA SER A 466 -11.59 14.80 26.37
C SER A 466 -12.77 15.71 26.04
N ASP A 467 -12.61 16.64 25.09
CA ASP A 467 -13.64 17.61 24.75
C ASP A 467 -14.91 16.91 24.26
N VAL A 468 -14.74 15.82 23.52
CA VAL A 468 -15.84 15.02 22.99
C VAL A 468 -16.47 14.15 24.06
N PHE A 469 -15.69 13.65 25.04
CA PHE A 469 -16.27 13.02 26.22
C PHE A 469 -17.17 13.99 26.99
N GLU A 470 -16.73 15.23 27.20
CA GLU A 470 -17.55 16.24 27.88
C GLU A 470 -18.79 16.61 27.04
N ASP A 471 -18.61 16.81 25.72
CA ASP A 471 -19.66 17.24 24.81
C ASP A 471 -20.73 16.16 24.55
N VAL A 472 -20.42 14.88 24.73
CA VAL A 472 -21.36 13.77 24.52
C VAL A 472 -21.97 13.28 25.82
N LEU A 473 -21.15 13.13 26.88
CA LEU A 473 -21.59 12.54 28.14
C LEU A 473 -21.99 13.59 29.18
N GLY A 474 -21.57 14.84 29.02
CA GLY A 474 -21.84 15.92 29.97
C GLY A 474 -21.12 15.77 31.30
N VAL A 475 -20.03 15.00 31.32
CA VAL A 475 -19.17 14.70 32.47
C VAL A 475 -17.79 15.31 32.25
N ASP A 476 -17.04 15.53 33.32
CA ASP A 476 -15.64 15.96 33.21
C ASP A 476 -14.79 14.85 32.60
N ALA A 477 -13.75 15.25 31.85
CA ALA A 477 -12.73 14.32 31.36
C ALA A 477 -11.35 14.65 31.95
N SER A 478 -10.56 13.62 32.17
CA SER A 478 -9.18 13.74 32.64
C SER A 478 -8.18 13.55 31.51
N TYR A 479 -7.10 14.32 31.57
CA TYR A 479 -5.91 14.18 30.72
C TYR A 479 -4.72 13.75 31.57
N GLN A 480 -4.00 12.73 31.13
CA GLN A 480 -2.73 12.32 31.70
C GLN A 480 -1.64 12.31 30.64
N SER A 481 -0.59 13.10 30.85
CA SER A 481 0.64 13.00 30.07
C SER A 481 1.40 11.72 30.41
N LEU A 482 1.83 10.99 29.38
CA LEU A 482 2.60 9.76 29.46
C LEU A 482 4.11 9.99 29.33
N GLY A 483 4.54 11.12 28.76
CA GLY A 483 5.95 11.42 28.44
C GLY A 483 6.91 11.52 29.64
N TYR A 484 6.39 11.46 30.88
CA TYR A 484 7.16 11.40 32.13
C TYR A 484 6.64 10.32 33.10
N GLY A 485 5.78 9.40 32.63
CA GLY A 485 5.09 8.43 33.48
C GLY A 485 5.78 7.07 33.54
N SER A 486 5.69 6.40 34.70
CA SER A 486 5.98 4.95 34.79
C SER A 486 4.95 4.16 33.96
N PRO A 487 5.36 3.16 33.16
CA PRO A 487 4.43 2.25 32.49
C PRO A 487 3.36 1.66 33.41
N ASP A 488 3.70 1.44 34.69
CA ASP A 488 2.74 0.95 35.68
C ASP A 488 1.62 1.95 35.97
N LYS A 489 1.92 3.26 35.96
CA LYS A 489 0.90 4.29 36.14
C LYS A 489 -0.07 4.31 34.96
N ALA A 490 0.45 4.22 33.74
CA ALA A 490 -0.39 4.13 32.53
C ALA A 490 -1.26 2.87 32.58
N TRP A 491 -0.67 1.72 32.90
CA TRP A 491 -1.37 0.46 33.05
C TRP A 491 -2.50 0.53 34.09
N ASN A 492 -2.21 0.99 35.29
CA ASN A 492 -3.19 1.06 36.37
C ASN A 492 -4.37 1.97 36.02
N GLN A 493 -4.12 3.07 35.31
CA GLN A 493 -5.18 3.98 34.86
C GLN A 493 -6.02 3.37 33.73
N ILE A 494 -5.40 2.68 32.78
CA ILE A 494 -6.12 1.96 31.74
C ILE A 494 -7.01 0.90 32.37
N VAL A 495 -6.45 0.03 33.22
CA VAL A 495 -7.20 -1.05 33.89
C VAL A 495 -8.37 -0.48 34.70
N ALA A 496 -8.10 0.49 35.59
CA ALA A 496 -9.13 1.04 36.47
C ALA A 496 -10.29 1.67 35.69
N ASN A 497 -10.03 2.42 34.63
CA ASN A 497 -11.09 3.08 33.86
C ASN A 497 -11.82 2.09 32.94
N VAL A 498 -11.10 1.15 32.31
CA VAL A 498 -11.70 0.11 31.45
C VAL A 498 -12.62 -0.82 32.26
N ASP A 499 -12.20 -1.24 33.46
CA ASP A 499 -12.98 -2.10 34.37
C ASP A 499 -14.19 -1.36 34.95
N ALA A 500 -14.06 -0.05 35.18
CA ALA A 500 -15.18 0.80 35.60
C ALA A 500 -16.18 1.11 34.46
N GLY A 501 -15.98 0.54 33.26
CA GLY A 501 -16.87 0.77 32.11
C GLY A 501 -16.81 2.20 31.58
N LYS A 502 -15.67 2.90 31.74
CA LYS A 502 -15.48 4.28 31.28
C LYS A 502 -14.90 4.32 29.87
N ALA A 503 -15.20 5.39 29.14
CA ALA A 503 -14.55 5.67 27.86
C ALA A 503 -13.10 6.11 28.08
N VAL A 504 -12.17 5.53 27.31
CA VAL A 504 -10.73 5.80 27.40
C VAL A 504 -10.17 5.99 25.98
N GLY A 505 -9.35 7.02 25.80
CA GLY A 505 -8.63 7.29 24.56
C GLY A 505 -7.17 7.63 24.79
N ALA A 506 -6.39 7.68 23.71
CA ALA A 506 -4.98 8.03 23.75
C ALA A 506 -4.60 8.91 22.56
N GLY A 507 -3.56 9.71 22.72
CA GLY A 507 -3.02 10.55 21.66
C GLY A 507 -1.53 10.33 21.47
N THR A 508 -1.08 10.25 20.22
CA THR A 508 0.32 10.12 19.84
C THR A 508 1.05 11.48 19.93
N TYR A 509 2.39 11.46 19.87
CA TYR A 509 3.19 12.67 19.76
C TYR A 509 2.96 13.34 18.39
N GLY A 510 3.26 14.64 18.31
CA GLY A 510 3.20 15.39 17.06
C GLY A 510 4.30 15.01 16.06
N GLU A 511 4.34 15.77 14.97
CA GLU A 511 5.29 15.55 13.86
C GLU A 511 6.77 15.77 14.25
N ASP A 512 7.04 16.41 15.40
CA ASP A 512 8.40 16.59 15.94
C ASP A 512 9.10 15.26 16.28
N ARG A 513 8.36 14.15 16.31
CA ARG A 513 8.87 12.80 16.59
C ARG A 513 8.47 11.76 15.54
N GLU A 514 8.25 12.19 14.30
CA GLU A 514 7.80 11.31 13.20
C GLU A 514 8.64 10.03 13.04
N ALA A 515 9.96 10.12 13.28
CA ALA A 515 10.88 8.98 13.21
C ALA A 515 10.54 7.82 14.18
N LEU A 516 9.80 8.07 15.27
CA LEU A 516 9.32 7.02 16.18
C LEU A 516 8.28 6.11 15.53
N TYR A 517 7.57 6.62 14.53
CA TYR A 517 6.40 5.96 13.94
C TYR A 517 6.73 5.15 12.70
N THR A 518 7.94 5.32 12.14
CA THR A 518 8.41 4.56 10.98
C THR A 518 8.36 3.05 11.25
N ASN A 519 7.66 2.30 10.40
CA ASN A 519 7.43 0.85 10.52
C ASN A 519 6.67 0.40 11.79
N SER A 520 6.02 1.31 12.52
CA SER A 520 5.32 0.96 13.76
C SER A 520 3.87 0.51 13.55
N GLY A 521 3.24 0.91 12.44
CA GLY A 521 1.78 0.79 12.25
C GLY A 521 0.95 1.66 13.21
N VAL A 522 1.58 2.65 13.84
CA VAL A 522 0.97 3.72 14.63
C VAL A 522 1.33 5.05 13.97
N TYR A 523 0.41 6.01 13.99
CA TYR A 523 0.56 7.29 13.28
C TYR A 523 0.76 8.45 14.25
N ALA A 524 1.68 9.35 13.92
CA ALA A 524 1.90 10.61 14.64
C ALA A 524 0.69 11.53 14.53
N ASN A 525 0.58 12.49 15.44
CA ASN A 525 -0.45 13.53 15.46
C ASN A 525 -1.88 12.96 15.33
N HIS A 526 -2.14 11.84 16.03
CA HIS A 526 -3.35 11.04 15.84
C HIS A 526 -3.93 10.54 17.15
N ALA A 527 -5.26 10.43 17.20
CA ALA A 527 -6.00 9.94 18.34
C ALA A 527 -6.45 8.49 18.14
N TYR A 528 -6.47 7.72 19.23
CA TYR A 528 -6.86 6.31 19.25
C TYR A 528 -7.84 6.06 20.40
N SER A 529 -8.74 5.09 20.23
CA SER A 529 -9.56 4.57 21.33
C SER A 529 -8.81 3.47 22.07
N ILE A 530 -8.98 3.37 23.39
CA ILE A 530 -8.57 2.19 24.16
C ILE A 530 -9.82 1.35 24.42
N LEU A 531 -9.89 0.18 23.79
CA LEU A 531 -11.03 -0.74 23.88
C LEU A 531 -10.88 -1.76 25.01
N GLY A 532 -9.66 -1.93 25.53
CA GLY A 532 -9.41 -2.85 26.64
C GLY A 532 -7.92 -3.06 26.90
N TYR A 533 -7.63 -4.13 27.64
CA TYR A 533 -6.28 -4.57 27.96
C TYR A 533 -6.22 -6.10 28.05
N GLU A 534 -5.03 -6.65 27.87
CA GLU A 534 -4.76 -8.10 28.00
C GLU A 534 -3.48 -8.31 28.80
N LYS A 535 -3.46 -9.32 29.68
CA LYS A 535 -2.26 -9.77 30.37
C LYS A 535 -1.96 -11.22 30.00
N SER A 536 -0.77 -11.48 29.48
CA SER A 536 -0.31 -12.82 29.12
C SER A 536 1.01 -13.11 29.81
N GLY A 537 0.95 -13.87 30.91
CA GLY A 537 2.08 -14.06 31.81
C GLY A 537 2.55 -12.74 32.43
N THR A 538 3.78 -12.34 32.13
CA THR A 538 4.35 -11.04 32.53
C THR A 538 4.07 -9.91 31.55
N ASP A 539 3.69 -10.24 30.32
CA ASP A 539 3.44 -9.25 29.27
C ASP A 539 2.09 -8.57 29.47
N ARG A 540 2.07 -7.27 29.21
CA ARG A 540 0.91 -6.38 29.35
C ARG A 540 0.64 -5.72 28.01
N PHE A 541 -0.60 -5.82 27.53
CA PHE A 541 -1.01 -5.28 26.23
C PHE A 541 -2.20 -4.33 26.39
N VAL A 542 -2.15 -3.23 25.65
CA VAL A 542 -3.27 -2.30 25.49
C VAL A 542 -3.98 -2.63 24.18
N ILE A 543 -5.30 -2.80 24.22
CA ILE A 543 -6.12 -3.03 23.02
C ILE A 543 -6.59 -1.66 22.53
N LEU A 544 -6.08 -1.26 21.37
CA LEU A 544 -6.29 0.05 20.75
C LEU A 544 -7.17 -0.09 19.52
N ARG A 545 -7.79 1.03 19.12
CA ARG A 545 -8.42 1.17 17.82
C ARG A 545 -8.00 2.45 17.12
N ASN A 546 -7.50 2.30 15.89
CA ASN A 546 -7.31 3.40 14.95
C ASN A 546 -8.68 3.86 14.43
N PRO A 547 -9.11 5.12 14.62
CA PRO A 547 -10.41 5.62 14.16
C PRO A 547 -10.58 5.60 12.62
N TRP A 548 -9.50 5.37 11.87
CA TRP A 548 -9.58 5.09 10.44
C TRP A 548 -10.32 3.78 10.11
N GLY A 549 -10.40 2.85 11.08
CA GLY A 549 -10.96 1.52 10.88
C GLY A 549 -10.06 0.62 10.03
N GLU A 550 -8.76 0.94 9.97
CA GLU A 550 -7.72 0.24 9.23
C GLU A 550 -6.32 0.71 9.67
N SER A 551 -5.28 0.13 9.08
CA SER A 551 -3.86 0.48 9.21
C SER A 551 -3.29 0.21 10.60
N GLU A 552 -3.45 -1.03 11.07
CA GLU A 552 -2.85 -1.49 12.32
C GLU A 552 -1.42 -2.07 12.15
N PRO A 553 -0.63 -2.22 13.25
CA PRO A 553 0.69 -2.82 13.19
C PRO A 553 0.69 -4.23 12.61
N ALA A 554 1.65 -4.52 11.73
CA ALA A 554 1.74 -5.79 11.01
C ALA A 554 1.63 -7.01 11.95
N GLY A 555 0.78 -7.97 11.57
CA GLY A 555 0.55 -9.19 12.34
C GLY A 555 -0.51 -9.09 13.44
N ASN A 556 -1.30 -8.00 13.51
CA ASN A 556 -2.37 -7.81 14.52
C ASN A 556 -3.77 -8.29 14.11
N GLY A 557 -3.89 -9.20 13.15
CA GLY A 557 -5.18 -9.75 12.75
C GLY A 557 -5.77 -9.02 11.53
N PRO A 558 -7.11 -8.91 11.42
CA PRO A 558 -7.76 -8.27 10.27
C PRO A 558 -7.58 -6.75 10.27
N ASN A 559 -7.72 -6.16 9.08
CA ASN A 559 -7.59 -4.72 8.86
C ASN A 559 -8.88 -3.96 9.19
N ASP A 560 -9.19 -3.90 10.49
CA ASP A 560 -10.36 -3.24 11.07
C ASP A 560 -10.00 -2.08 12.02
N GLY A 561 -8.71 -1.78 12.13
CA GLY A 561 -8.14 -0.74 12.98
C GLY A 561 -7.92 -1.19 14.43
N VAL A 562 -8.34 -2.39 14.84
CA VAL A 562 -8.16 -2.91 16.20
C VAL A 562 -6.85 -3.67 16.31
N PHE A 563 -6.04 -3.35 17.32
CA PHE A 563 -4.78 -4.05 17.54
C PHE A 563 -4.36 -4.05 19.00
N LYS A 564 -3.44 -4.96 19.33
CA LYS A 564 -2.82 -5.00 20.65
C LYS A 564 -1.38 -4.50 20.58
N LEU A 565 -1.04 -3.61 21.51
CA LEU A 565 0.30 -3.06 21.63
C LEU A 565 0.87 -3.37 23.00
N LYS A 566 2.12 -3.83 23.06
CA LYS A 566 2.83 -4.02 24.34
C LYS A 566 2.87 -2.68 25.09
N LEU A 567 2.68 -2.71 26.40
CA LEU A 567 2.64 -1.51 27.23
C LEU A 567 3.92 -0.68 27.11
N GLU A 568 5.06 -1.34 26.98
CA GLU A 568 6.37 -0.69 26.80
C GLU A 568 6.42 0.10 25.49
N ASP A 569 5.79 -0.40 24.42
CA ASP A 569 5.74 0.31 23.14
C ASP A 569 4.64 1.37 23.12
N PHE A 570 3.50 1.12 23.79
CA PHE A 570 2.47 2.13 24.00
C PHE A 570 3.03 3.37 24.69
N THR A 571 3.78 3.20 25.79
CA THR A 571 4.35 4.34 26.53
C THR A 571 5.45 5.09 25.77
N LYS A 572 6.07 4.48 24.76
CA LYS A 572 7.01 5.16 23.84
C LYS A 572 6.30 5.94 22.75
N LEU A 573 5.22 5.37 22.19
CA LEU A 573 4.53 5.91 21.00
C LEU A 573 3.41 6.89 21.34
N TYR A 574 2.86 6.84 22.56
CA TYR A 574 1.73 7.67 22.97
C TYR A 574 2.15 8.72 24.00
N GLN A 575 1.70 9.95 23.77
CA GLN A 575 1.99 11.09 24.63
C GLN A 575 0.96 11.27 25.73
N SER A 576 -0.29 10.85 25.49
CA SER A 576 -1.42 11.20 26.34
C SER A 576 -2.43 10.07 26.49
N LEU A 577 -3.07 10.03 27.66
CA LEU A 577 -4.20 9.20 28.00
C LEU A 577 -5.36 10.11 28.42
N TYR A 578 -6.56 9.83 27.89
CA TYR A 578 -7.80 10.55 28.18
C TYR A 578 -8.81 9.56 28.77
N TYR A 579 -9.54 9.95 29.81
CA TYR A 579 -10.61 9.11 30.36
C TYR A 579 -11.71 9.96 30.99
N GLN A 580 -12.93 9.44 30.90
CA GLN A 580 -14.12 9.99 31.57
C GLN A 580 -13.94 9.95 33.10
N ASN A 581 -14.38 11.01 33.81
CA ASN A 581 -14.40 11.06 35.27
C ASN A 581 -15.62 10.39 35.90
#